data_AF-A0A6N2RX44-F1
#
_entry.id   AF-A0A6N2RX44-F1
#
_cell.length_a   1.000
_cell.length_b   1.000
_cell.length_c   1.000
_cell.angle_alpha   90.00
_cell.angle_beta   90.00
_cell.angle_gamma   90.00
#
_symmetry.space_group_name_H-M   'P 1'
#
loop_
_entity.id
_entity.type
_entity.pdbx_description
1 polymer ?
#
loop_
_entity_poly.entity_id
_entity_poly.type
_entity_poly.pdbx_seq_one_letter_code
_entity_poly.pdbx_strand_id
1 'polypeptide(L)'
;MKNKRYFPMFVDLSDKQVVVVGGGNIATRRVKTLLQFTRNVTAIAPRCTAELQELGKTGYVNLITRPVKRTDFQMAYMVIAATNDWKLNDEIYRVCKEEGIYVNIADDKNKCDFYFPGIYMKDELVVGVTASGLDHKRAKKVRIAIQEAMEESAENDEE
;
A
#
# COMPACT_ATOMS: atom_id res chain seq x y z
N MET A 1 24.28 7.01 6.78
CA MET A 1 23.41 5.81 6.81
C MET A 1 23.83 4.90 5.66
N LYS A 2 24.11 3.61 5.92
CA LYS A 2 24.46 2.66 4.85
C LYS A 2 23.30 2.59 3.84
N ASN A 3 23.64 2.55 2.56
CA ASN A 3 22.68 2.43 1.46
C ASN A 3 22.00 1.06 1.53
N LYS A 4 20.91 0.94 2.32
CA LYS A 4 20.19 -0.32 2.55
C LYS A 4 19.43 -0.66 1.27
N ARG A 5 19.75 -1.79 0.66
CA ARG A 5 18.99 -2.38 -0.45
C ARG A 5 17.99 -3.36 0.13
N TYR A 6 16.77 -3.35 -0.39
CA TYR A 6 15.70 -4.25 0.02
C TYR A 6 15.64 -5.44 -0.93
N PHE A 7 15.39 -6.63 -0.38
CA PHE A 7 15.17 -7.82 -1.18
C PHE A 7 13.80 -7.72 -1.88
N PRO A 8 13.71 -7.96 -3.21
CA PRO A 8 12.43 -7.97 -3.91
C PRO A 8 11.67 -9.25 -3.55
N MET A 9 10.42 -9.11 -3.11
CA MET A 9 9.55 -10.23 -2.76
C MET A 9 8.15 -9.97 -3.30
N PHE A 10 7.58 -10.97 -3.95
CA PHE A 10 6.18 -10.99 -4.36
C PHE A 10 5.41 -11.86 -3.35
N VAL A 11 4.25 -11.37 -2.93
CA VAL A 11 3.41 -12.00 -1.91
C VAL A 11 2.00 -12.07 -2.45
N ASP A 12 1.40 -13.26 -2.36
CA ASP A 12 -0.01 -13.44 -2.67
C ASP A 12 -0.89 -12.83 -1.57
N LEU A 13 -1.73 -11.85 -1.95
CA LEU A 13 -2.64 -11.14 -1.06
C LEU A 13 -4.10 -11.58 -1.24
N SER A 14 -4.39 -12.55 -2.12
CA SER A 14 -5.76 -12.92 -2.51
C SER A 14 -6.66 -13.15 -1.29
N ASP A 15 -6.20 -13.93 -0.32
CA ASP A 15 -6.96 -14.26 0.91
C ASP A 15 -6.47 -13.52 2.17
N LYS A 16 -5.61 -12.50 2.01
CA LYS A 16 -5.00 -11.81 3.13
C LYS A 16 -5.79 -10.55 3.48
N GLN A 17 -6.09 -10.38 4.77
CA GLN A 17 -6.73 -9.15 5.26
C GLN A 17 -5.71 -8.01 5.32
N VAL A 18 -6.00 -6.93 4.60
CA VAL A 18 -5.18 -5.71 4.58
C VAL A 18 -5.95 -4.58 5.23
N VAL A 19 -5.39 -3.98 6.28
CA VAL A 19 -5.99 -2.83 6.95
C VAL A 19 -5.24 -1.56 6.58
N VAL A 20 -5.96 -0.54 6.12
CA VAL A 20 -5.42 0.79 5.84
C VAL A 20 -6.01 1.79 6.84
N VAL A 21 -5.15 2.39 7.67
CA VAL A 21 -5.56 3.41 8.63
C VAL A 21 -5.29 4.79 8.05
N GLY A 22 -6.32 5.62 8.00
CA GLY A 22 -6.29 6.94 7.38
C GLY A 22 -7.21 7.02 6.16
N GLY A 23 -7.75 8.21 5.91
CA GLY A 23 -8.72 8.43 4.85
C GLY A 23 -8.33 9.54 3.87
N GLY A 24 -7.10 10.05 3.97
CA GLY A 24 -6.58 11.09 3.08
C GLY A 24 -6.12 10.57 1.72
N ASN A 25 -5.51 11.45 0.92
CA ASN A 25 -5.03 11.12 -0.43
C ASN A 25 -3.99 10.00 -0.44
N ILE A 26 -3.10 9.94 0.56
CA ILE A 26 -2.08 8.89 0.66
C ILE A 26 -2.76 7.54 0.86
N ALA A 27 -3.66 7.42 1.83
CA ALA A 27 -4.41 6.20 2.10
C ALA A 27 -5.23 5.77 0.87
N THR A 28 -5.96 6.71 0.25
CA THR A 28 -6.77 6.47 -0.96
C THR A 28 -5.91 5.87 -2.08
N ARG A 29 -4.73 6.44 -2.34
CA ARG A 29 -3.81 5.90 -3.35
C ARG A 29 -3.32 4.49 -3.02
N ARG A 30 -3.00 4.22 -1.74
CA ARG A 30 -2.56 2.88 -1.31
C ARG A 30 -3.67 1.85 -1.50
N VAL A 31 -4.89 2.19 -1.09
CA VAL A 31 -6.09 1.37 -1.28
C VAL A 31 -6.26 1.04 -2.77
N LYS A 32 -6.24 2.03 -3.66
CA LYS A 32 -6.37 1.78 -5.12
C LYS A 32 -5.31 0.86 -5.69
N THR A 33 -4.08 0.95 -5.19
CA THR A 33 -3.03 0.02 -5.61
C THR A 33 -3.28 -1.39 -5.08
N LEU A 34 -3.68 -1.54 -3.81
CA LEU A 34 -3.99 -2.84 -3.20
C LEU A 34 -5.18 -3.54 -3.85
N LEU A 35 -6.18 -2.78 -4.29
CA LEU A 35 -7.38 -3.32 -4.95
C LEU A 35 -7.09 -4.03 -6.27
N GLN A 36 -5.92 -3.83 -6.85
CA GLN A 36 -5.47 -4.59 -8.02
C GLN A 36 -4.94 -5.99 -7.64
N PHE A 37 -4.69 -6.26 -6.35
CA PHE A 37 -4.15 -7.52 -5.85
C PHE A 37 -5.13 -8.29 -4.95
N THR A 38 -6.07 -7.60 -4.28
CA THR A 38 -7.02 -8.24 -3.38
C THR A 38 -8.26 -7.38 -3.15
N ARG A 39 -9.39 -8.03 -2.84
CA ARG A 39 -10.63 -7.36 -2.37
C ARG A 39 -10.74 -7.33 -0.86
N ASN A 40 -9.83 -7.98 -0.14
CA ASN A 40 -9.85 -8.08 1.33
C ASN A 40 -9.20 -6.85 1.99
N VAL A 41 -9.59 -5.65 1.55
CA VAL A 41 -9.08 -4.37 2.05
C VAL A 41 -10.12 -3.70 2.95
N THR A 42 -9.72 -3.41 4.19
CA THR A 42 -10.51 -2.59 5.12
C THR A 42 -9.82 -1.25 5.32
N ALA A 43 -10.52 -0.14 5.06
CA ALA A 43 -10.02 1.21 5.32
C ALA A 43 -10.73 1.81 6.53
N ILE A 44 -9.98 2.40 7.46
CA ILE A 44 -10.52 2.90 8.74
C ILE A 44 -10.06 4.34 8.95
N ALA A 45 -11.01 5.28 9.02
CA ALA A 45 -10.71 6.68 9.34
C ALA A 45 -11.95 7.47 9.77
N PRO A 46 -11.82 8.49 10.64
CA PRO A 46 -12.95 9.37 10.99
C PRO A 46 -13.46 10.20 9.79
N ARG A 47 -12.57 10.52 8.84
CA ARG A 47 -12.88 11.31 7.63
C ARG A 47 -12.14 10.71 6.44
N CYS A 48 -12.81 10.67 5.30
CA CYS A 48 -12.31 10.07 4.07
C CYS A 48 -12.48 11.01 2.88
N THR A 49 -11.62 10.87 1.87
CA THR A 49 -11.81 11.51 0.57
C THR A 49 -13.11 11.02 -0.09
N ALA A 50 -13.66 11.83 -1.00
CA ALA A 50 -14.84 11.44 -1.78
C ALA A 50 -14.57 10.15 -2.59
N GLU A 51 -13.36 10.01 -3.13
CA GLU A 51 -12.95 8.82 -3.87
C GLU A 51 -12.92 7.56 -2.99
N LEU A 52 -12.36 7.63 -1.78
CA LEU A 52 -12.37 6.49 -0.86
C LEU A 52 -13.79 6.15 -0.37
N GLN A 53 -14.63 7.16 -0.17
CA GLN A 53 -16.05 6.95 0.14
C GLN A 53 -16.77 6.22 -0.99
N GLU A 54 -16.51 6.59 -2.24
CA GLU A 54 -17.11 5.94 -3.40
C GLU A 54 -16.69 4.47 -3.52
N LEU A 55 -15.41 4.17 -3.31
CA LEU A 55 -14.91 2.79 -3.25
C LEU A 55 -15.58 1.96 -2.14
N GLY A 56 -15.88 2.61 -1.01
CA GLY A 56 -16.66 1.99 0.08
C GLY A 56 -18.11 1.71 -0.32
N LYS A 57 -18.80 2.69 -0.91
CA LYS A 57 -20.20 2.56 -1.35
C LYS A 57 -20.39 1.49 -2.42
N THR A 58 -19.44 1.40 -3.35
CA THR A 58 -19.45 0.43 -4.45
C THR A 58 -18.99 -0.97 -4.02
N GLY A 59 -18.61 -1.16 -2.75
CA GLY A 59 -18.26 -2.46 -2.19
C GLY A 59 -16.86 -2.97 -2.56
N TYR A 60 -16.02 -2.12 -3.18
CA TYR A 60 -14.63 -2.51 -3.47
C TYR A 60 -13.79 -2.57 -2.19
N VAL A 61 -14.13 -1.76 -1.19
CA VAL A 61 -13.39 -1.62 0.08
C VAL A 61 -14.37 -1.68 1.23
N ASN A 62 -14.03 -2.41 2.28
CA ASN A 62 -14.76 -2.30 3.54
C ASN A 62 -14.36 -0.99 4.25
N LEU A 63 -15.20 0.04 4.15
CA LEU A 63 -14.89 1.36 4.73
C LEU A 63 -15.56 1.54 6.10
N ILE A 64 -14.75 1.79 7.12
CA ILE A 64 -15.19 2.01 8.50
C ILE A 64 -14.93 3.47 8.88
N THR A 65 -15.99 4.28 8.98
CA THR A 65 -15.89 5.72 9.24
C THR A 65 -15.92 6.05 10.74
N ARG A 66 -14.83 5.73 11.45
CA ARG A 66 -14.59 6.06 12.87
C ARG A 66 -13.09 6.03 13.20
N PRO A 67 -12.66 6.48 14.39
CA PRO A 67 -11.31 6.20 14.86
C PRO A 67 -11.02 4.69 14.88
N VAL A 68 -9.75 4.33 14.58
CA VAL A 68 -9.27 2.96 14.66
C VAL A 68 -9.11 2.55 16.13
N LYS A 69 -9.27 1.26 16.41
CA LYS A 69 -9.04 0.64 17.72
C LYS A 69 -8.16 -0.60 17.56
N ARG A 70 -7.47 -1.00 18.62
CA ARG A 70 -6.57 -2.18 18.62
C ARG A 70 -7.22 -3.44 18.05
N THR A 71 -8.49 -3.70 18.36
CA THR A 71 -9.22 -4.89 17.88
C THR A 71 -9.41 -4.91 16.36
N ASP A 72 -9.28 -3.77 15.67
CA ASP A 72 -9.41 -3.71 14.22
C ASP A 72 -8.24 -4.39 13.48
N PHE A 73 -7.14 -4.66 14.19
CA PHE A 73 -5.99 -5.38 13.65
C PHE A 73 -6.05 -6.88 13.90
N GLN A 74 -7.10 -7.38 14.56
CA GLN A 74 -7.30 -8.82 14.76
C GLN A 74 -7.37 -9.50 13.39
N MET A 75 -6.50 -10.50 13.17
CA MET A 75 -6.34 -11.25 11.92
C MET A 75 -5.81 -10.45 10.71
N ALA A 76 -5.40 -9.20 10.89
CA ALA A 76 -4.76 -8.45 9.81
C ALA A 76 -3.44 -9.13 9.44
N TYR A 77 -3.26 -9.42 8.15
CA TYR A 77 -1.98 -9.89 7.63
C TYR A 77 -0.99 -8.73 7.52
N MET A 78 -1.49 -7.56 7.11
CA MET A 78 -0.71 -6.33 7.05
C MET A 78 -1.54 -5.08 7.36
N VAL A 79 -0.85 -4.08 7.91
CA VAL A 79 -1.41 -2.76 8.24
C VAL A 79 -0.59 -1.67 7.56
N ILE A 80 -1.28 -0.73 6.93
CA ILE A 80 -0.69 0.49 6.37
C ILE A 80 -1.26 1.69 7.11
N ALA A 81 -0.43 2.41 7.85
CA ALA A 81 -0.82 3.65 8.51
C ALA A 81 -0.41 4.85 7.66
N ALA A 82 -1.40 5.60 7.19
CA ALA A 82 -1.25 6.80 6.37
C ALA A 82 -2.07 7.94 6.98
N THR A 83 -1.82 8.23 8.26
CA THR A 83 -2.46 9.31 9.01
C THR A 83 -1.47 10.45 9.28
N ASN A 84 -2.00 11.65 9.55
CA ASN A 84 -1.20 12.79 9.98
C ASN A 84 -0.93 12.80 11.50
N ASP A 85 -1.42 11.80 12.25
CA ASP A 85 -1.20 11.68 13.68
C ASP A 85 -0.02 10.74 13.94
N TRP A 86 1.13 11.34 14.26
CA TRP A 86 2.36 10.59 14.52
C TRP A 86 2.26 9.70 15.77
N LYS A 87 1.46 10.07 16.77
CA LYS A 87 1.28 9.26 17.99
C LYS A 87 0.47 8.01 17.65
N LEU A 88 -0.61 8.19 16.90
CA LEU A 88 -1.42 7.07 16.40
C LEU A 88 -0.58 6.14 15.50
N ASN A 89 0.22 6.69 14.58
CA ASN A 89 1.09 5.88 13.73
C ASN A 89 2.12 5.08 14.54
N ASP A 90 2.67 5.65 15.62
CA ASP A 90 3.59 4.96 16.53
C ASP A 90 2.90 3.85 17.33
N GLU A 91 1.68 4.10 17.83
CA GLU A 91 0.87 3.10 18.51
C GLU A 91 0.54 1.92 17.59
N ILE A 92 0.10 2.19 16.36
CA ILE A 92 -0.18 1.17 15.34
C ILE A 92 1.07 0.34 15.09
N TYR A 93 2.22 0.97 14.91
CA TYR A 93 3.48 0.27 14.72
C TYR A 93 3.77 -0.70 15.88
N ARG A 94 3.68 -0.22 17.13
CA ARG A 94 3.93 -1.06 18.32
C ARG A 94 2.97 -2.24 18.41
N VAL A 95 1.68 -2.00 18.22
CA VAL A 95 0.66 -3.07 18.22
C VAL A 95 0.97 -4.10 17.14
N CYS A 96 1.27 -3.67 15.91
CA CYS A 96 1.61 -4.61 14.84
C CYS A 96 2.86 -5.43 15.17
N LYS A 97 3.86 -4.83 15.84
CA LYS A 97 5.05 -5.53 16.30
C LYS A 97 4.76 -6.58 17.37
N GLU A 98 3.92 -6.25 18.34
CA GLU A 98 3.49 -7.17 19.40
C GLU A 98 2.74 -8.38 18.82
N GLU A 99 1.88 -8.15 17.83
CA GLU A 99 1.00 -9.18 17.25
C GLU A 99 1.61 -9.92 16.05
N GLY A 100 2.83 -9.57 15.63
CA GLY A 100 3.51 -10.17 14.47
C GLY A 100 2.90 -9.80 13.11
N ILE A 101 2.24 -8.64 13.02
CA ILE A 101 1.58 -8.13 11.81
C ILE A 101 2.56 -7.27 11.01
N TYR A 102 2.61 -7.47 9.69
CA TYR A 102 3.44 -6.62 8.81
C TYR A 102 2.93 -5.18 8.80
N VAL A 103 3.80 -4.21 9.07
CA VAL A 103 3.39 -2.80 9.13
C VAL A 103 4.18 -1.91 8.17
N ASN A 104 3.49 -0.95 7.56
CA ASN A 104 4.08 0.15 6.80
C ASN A 104 3.51 1.49 7.29
N ILE A 105 4.39 2.36 7.81
CA ILE A 105 4.05 3.74 8.18
C ILE A 105 4.48 4.66 7.03
N ALA A 106 3.53 5.38 6.42
CA ALA A 106 3.76 6.10 5.16
C ALA A 106 4.93 7.11 5.21
N ASP A 107 5.13 7.76 6.35
CA ASP A 107 6.11 8.83 6.53
C ASP A 107 7.32 8.46 7.41
N ASP A 108 7.41 7.21 7.89
CA ASP A 108 8.53 6.74 8.72
C ASP A 108 9.14 5.44 8.20
N LYS A 109 10.22 5.58 7.43
CA LYS A 109 10.97 4.47 6.84
C LYS A 109 11.63 3.55 7.87
N ASN A 110 11.86 4.01 9.09
CA ASN A 110 12.43 3.18 10.15
C ASN A 110 11.36 2.29 10.81
N LYS A 111 10.08 2.59 10.55
CA LYS A 111 8.91 1.86 11.07
C LYS A 111 8.15 1.15 9.95
N CYS A 112 8.88 0.42 9.10
CA CYS A 112 8.31 -0.34 8.00
C CYS A 112 8.96 -1.71 7.87
N ASP A 113 8.16 -2.76 7.80
CA ASP A 113 8.63 -4.12 7.49
C ASP A 113 8.74 -4.38 5.99
N PHE A 114 7.89 -3.72 5.23
CA PHE A 114 7.87 -3.78 3.78
C PHE A 114 7.79 -2.38 3.21
N TYR A 115 8.20 -2.25 1.95
CA TYR A 115 8.09 -1.02 1.19
C TYR A 115 6.95 -1.15 0.20
N PHE A 116 6.26 -0.03 -0.05
CA PHE A 116 5.23 0.06 -1.06
C PHE A 116 5.82 0.70 -2.32
N PRO A 117 6.29 -0.10 -3.30
CA PRO A 117 7.03 0.41 -4.45
C PRO A 117 6.12 1.23 -5.37
N GLY A 118 6.73 1.89 -6.36
CA GLY A 118 6.01 2.31 -7.54
C GLY A 118 5.65 1.06 -8.34
N ILE A 119 4.35 0.77 -8.48
CA ILE A 119 3.83 -0.42 -9.16
C ILE A 119 3.30 -0.03 -10.54
N TYR A 120 3.57 -0.87 -11.53
CA TYR A 120 2.87 -0.90 -12.81
C TYR A 120 2.52 -2.35 -13.13
N MET A 121 1.35 -2.54 -13.73
CA MET A 121 0.84 -3.85 -14.12
C MET A 121 0.18 -3.77 -15.48
N LYS A 122 0.38 -4.82 -16.26
CA LYS A 122 -0.25 -5.04 -17.56
C LYS A 122 -0.40 -6.55 -17.72
N ASP A 123 -1.62 -7.01 -17.95
CA ASP A 123 -1.97 -8.43 -17.98
C ASP A 123 -1.42 -9.16 -16.73
N GLU A 124 -0.69 -10.26 -16.91
CA GLU A 124 -0.10 -11.05 -15.82
C GLU A 124 1.25 -10.47 -15.31
N LEU A 125 1.75 -9.40 -15.93
CA LEU A 125 3.06 -8.85 -15.60
C LEU A 125 2.96 -7.80 -14.49
N VAL A 126 3.76 -7.97 -13.44
CA VAL A 126 3.85 -7.05 -12.31
C VAL A 126 5.27 -6.53 -12.14
N VAL A 127 5.42 -5.20 -12.16
CA VAL A 127 6.70 -4.55 -11.89
C VAL A 127 6.59 -3.66 -10.65
N GLY A 128 7.51 -3.85 -9.70
CA GLY A 128 7.68 -3.00 -8.53
C GLY A 128 9.04 -2.31 -8.52
N VAL A 129 9.06 -0.98 -8.51
CA VAL A 129 10.30 -0.18 -8.45
C VAL A 129 10.42 0.52 -7.10
N THR A 130 11.56 0.31 -6.42
CA THR A 130 11.94 1.03 -5.21
C THR A 130 13.31 1.70 -5.38
N ALA A 131 13.45 2.92 -4.85
CA ALA A 131 14.74 3.60 -4.72
C ALA A 131 15.19 3.62 -3.25
N SER A 132 14.99 2.51 -2.53
CA SER A 132 15.20 2.39 -1.07
C SER A 132 14.51 3.48 -0.24
N GLY A 133 13.41 4.03 -0.77
CA GLY A 133 12.75 5.21 -0.24
C GLY A 133 13.53 6.51 -0.36
N LEU A 134 14.78 6.52 -0.82
CA LEU A 134 15.65 7.71 -0.86
C LEU A 134 15.27 8.69 -1.97
N ASP A 135 14.84 8.18 -3.14
CA ASP A 135 14.54 9.01 -4.30
C ASP A 135 13.24 8.57 -5.00
N HIS A 136 12.11 9.10 -4.52
CA HIS A 136 10.79 8.84 -5.09
C HIS A 136 10.68 9.33 -6.55
N LYS A 137 11.40 10.39 -6.94
CA LYS A 137 11.37 10.92 -8.31
C LYS A 137 12.05 9.96 -9.28
N ARG A 138 13.23 9.44 -8.90
CA ARG A 138 13.92 8.42 -9.70
C ARG A 138 13.14 7.12 -9.78
N ALA A 139 12.56 6.65 -8.67
CA ALA A 139 11.71 5.46 -8.69
C ALA A 139 10.53 5.63 -9.65
N LYS A 140 9.87 6.81 -9.64
CA LYS A 140 8.79 7.13 -10.58
C LYS A 140 9.28 7.16 -12.03
N LYS A 141 10.41 7.81 -12.32
CA LYS A 141 10.98 7.89 -13.67
C LYS A 141 11.29 6.51 -14.24
N VAL A 142 11.93 5.65 -13.45
CA VAL A 142 12.25 4.27 -13.86
C VAL A 142 10.99 3.45 -14.08
N ARG A 143 9.99 3.57 -13.19
CA ARG A 143 8.69 2.89 -13.38
C ARG A 143 8.01 3.31 -14.69
N ILE A 144 8.07 4.59 -15.07
CA ILE A 144 7.51 5.08 -16.34
C ILE A 144 8.26 4.47 -17.54
N ALA A 145 9.59 4.46 -17.51
CA ALA A 145 10.37 3.86 -18.59
C ALA A 145 10.09 2.36 -18.77
N ILE A 146 9.87 1.63 -17.67
CA ILE A 146 9.48 0.20 -17.75
C ILE A 146 8.07 0.06 -18.29
N GLN A 147 7.14 0.95 -17.91
CA GLN A 147 5.80 0.99 -18.47
C GLN A 147 5.83 1.17 -19.99
N GLU A 148 6.59 2.14 -20.51
CA GLU A 148 6.74 2.40 -21.95
C GLU A 148 7.28 1.15 -22.67
N ALA A 149 8.33 0.53 -22.13
CA ALA A 149 8.89 -0.70 -22.72
C ALA A 149 7.91 -1.90 -22.72
N MET A 150 7.07 -2.03 -21.69
CA MET A 150 6.03 -3.05 -21.63
C MET A 150 4.86 -2.76 -22.58
N GLU A 151 4.62 -1.49 -22.90
CA GLU A 151 3.61 -1.08 -23.87
C GLU A 151 4.08 -1.43 -25.29
N GLU A 152 5.30 -1.02 -25.66
CA GLU A 152 5.93 -1.33 -26.95
C GLU A 152 6.06 -2.84 -27.22
N SER A 153 6.41 -3.64 -26.20
CA SER A 153 6.60 -5.09 -26.38
C SER A 153 5.30 -5.81 -26.75
N ALA A 154 4.15 -5.35 -26.22
CA ALA A 154 2.87 -5.99 -26.49
C ALA A 154 2.33 -5.66 -27.89
N GLU A 155 2.64 -4.47 -28.42
CA GLU A 155 2.25 -4.10 -29.79
C GLU A 155 2.95 -4.98 -30.83
N ASN A 156 4.18 -5.41 -30.54
CA ASN A 156 4.95 -6.31 -31.43
C ASN A 156 4.51 -7.78 -31.36
N ASP A 157 3.78 -8.19 -30.29
CA ASP A 157 3.26 -9.55 -30.17
C ASP A 157 1.92 -9.73 -30.94
N GLU A 158 1.30 -8.63 -31.39
CA GLU A 158 0.05 -8.61 -32.18
C GLU A 158 0.28 -8.51 -33.71
N GLU A 159 1.53 -8.34 -34.17
CA GLU A 159 1.95 -8.39 -35.60
C GLU A 159 2.46 -9.77 -36.03
#